data_AF-A0A2N5N744-F1
#
_entry.id   AF-A0A2N5N744-F1
#
_cell.length_a   1.000
_cell.length_b   1.000
_cell.length_c   1.000
_cell.angle_alpha   90.00
_cell.angle_beta   90.00
_cell.angle_gamma   90.00
#
_symmetry.space_group_name_H-M   'P 1'
#
loop_
_entity.id
_entity.type
_entity.pdbx_description
1 polymer ?
#
loop_
_entity_poly.entity_id
_entity_poly.type
_entity_poly.pdbx_seq_one_letter_code
_entity_poly.pdbx_strand_id
1 'polypeptide(L)'
;MPFTFSHPLFAVPLRRLAPSLSLSGLLLGSMTPDMEYFVAMEPFRSIGHSWQGFLLLGVPLSIAAAAAWRFVLAPLLPRLLPAALRLDRYAADRLAERRDPLLTPRAAGWFLLSLYIGFLSHLLVDGMTHTHGWFVLWQSDLMHARHAGLPLYRWLQYLFSLLGLLAGACWLAADYARWRRASRSARPAHPAVRPLAKLGGWTLAGACGLLLFAPKLLLDPSPDNPVLWLVAACSSLLFGLFAAGLLLRPGRILRKLAGAALVPLLAAGYKAAAMARDIGGPMAASDLPLWIGYVWLLSIAFVALSAVPSGRAAAAGAGGARRRSESRSGPAV
;
A
#
# COMPACT_ATOMS: atom_id res chain seq x y z
N MET A 1 -17.76 3.88 0.33
CA MET A 1 -17.54 2.83 1.35
C MET A 1 -16.39 3.26 2.26
N PRO A 2 -16.60 3.38 3.59
CA PRO A 2 -15.67 4.09 4.48
C PRO A 2 -14.33 3.39 4.72
N PHE A 3 -14.22 2.08 4.43
CA PHE A 3 -13.00 1.33 4.65
C PHE A 3 -12.28 0.99 3.34
N THR A 4 -11.25 1.78 2.99
CA THR A 4 -10.54 1.71 1.71
C THR A 4 -10.07 0.30 1.33
N PHE A 5 -9.56 -0.48 2.29
CA PHE A 5 -9.03 -1.82 2.05
C PHE A 5 -10.09 -2.87 1.67
N SER A 6 -11.38 -2.53 1.70
CA SER A 6 -12.47 -3.39 1.24
C SER A 6 -12.81 -3.23 -0.26
N HIS A 7 -12.41 -2.13 -0.91
CA HIS A 7 -12.66 -1.91 -2.34
C HIS A 7 -12.08 -2.99 -3.25
N PRO A 8 -10.92 -3.60 -2.96
CA PRO A 8 -10.42 -4.77 -3.67
C PRO A 8 -11.44 -5.87 -3.97
N LEU A 9 -12.46 -6.05 -3.12
CA LEU A 9 -13.53 -7.04 -3.34
C LEU A 9 -14.20 -6.88 -4.71
N PHE A 10 -14.37 -5.64 -5.17
CA PHE A 10 -15.11 -5.32 -6.39
C PHE A 10 -14.23 -5.27 -7.64
N ALA A 11 -12.91 -5.24 -7.48
CA ALA A 11 -11.95 -5.21 -8.60
C ALA A 11 -11.28 -6.57 -8.84
N VAL A 12 -10.77 -7.20 -7.79
CA VAL A 12 -9.90 -8.39 -7.88
C VAL A 12 -10.57 -9.58 -8.59
N PRO A 13 -11.86 -9.89 -8.38
CA PRO A 13 -12.52 -11.00 -9.07
C PRO A 13 -12.47 -10.90 -10.61
N LEU A 14 -12.37 -9.68 -11.17
CA LEU A 14 -12.28 -9.47 -12.62
C LEU A 14 -11.06 -10.14 -13.26
N ARG A 15 -9.99 -10.36 -12.49
CA ARG A 15 -8.81 -11.12 -12.95
C ARG A 15 -9.15 -12.56 -13.35
N ARG A 16 -10.23 -13.15 -12.81
CA ARG A 16 -10.69 -14.48 -13.23
C ARG A 16 -11.26 -14.47 -14.65
N LEU A 17 -11.85 -13.36 -15.06
CA LEU A 17 -12.42 -13.16 -16.40
C LEU A 17 -11.35 -12.73 -17.41
N ALA A 18 -10.37 -11.94 -16.96
CA ALA A 18 -9.25 -11.48 -17.76
C ALA A 18 -7.90 -11.76 -17.05
N PRO A 19 -7.30 -12.95 -17.26
CA PRO A 19 -6.07 -13.36 -16.56
C PRO A 19 -4.84 -12.46 -16.79
N SER A 20 -4.84 -11.69 -17.89
CA SER A 20 -3.80 -10.70 -18.20
C SER A 20 -3.82 -9.50 -17.26
N LEU A 21 -4.93 -9.24 -16.57
CA LEU A 21 -5.02 -8.14 -15.60
C LEU A 21 -4.05 -8.36 -14.44
N SER A 22 -3.36 -7.29 -14.07
CA SER A 22 -2.45 -7.24 -12.94
C SER A 22 -3.25 -7.21 -11.64
N LEU A 23 -3.03 -8.21 -10.79
CA LEU A 23 -3.62 -8.25 -9.45
C LEU A 23 -3.24 -7.00 -8.64
N SER A 24 -1.95 -6.61 -8.66
CA SER A 24 -1.50 -5.41 -7.95
C SER A 24 -2.13 -4.14 -8.51
N GLY A 25 -2.34 -4.08 -9.84
CA GLY A 25 -3.03 -2.95 -10.47
C GLY A 25 -4.49 -2.86 -10.02
N LEU A 26 -5.23 -3.97 -10.04
CA LEU A 26 -6.63 -3.99 -9.56
C LEU A 26 -6.73 -3.58 -8.08
N LEU A 27 -5.85 -4.12 -7.23
CA LEU A 27 -5.80 -3.80 -5.80
C LEU A 27 -5.55 -2.30 -5.58
N LEU A 28 -4.43 -1.78 -6.09
CA LEU A 28 -4.04 -0.39 -5.85
C LEU A 28 -5.02 0.57 -6.52
N GLY A 29 -5.50 0.25 -7.72
CA GLY A 29 -6.49 1.03 -8.45
C GLY A 29 -7.78 1.21 -7.65
N SER A 30 -8.28 0.12 -7.05
CA SER A 30 -9.49 0.15 -6.22
C SER A 30 -9.34 0.94 -4.93
N MET A 31 -8.12 1.20 -4.48
CA MET A 31 -7.82 2.00 -3.29
C MET A 31 -7.38 3.43 -3.63
N THR A 32 -7.14 3.70 -4.92
CA THR A 32 -6.45 4.90 -5.39
C THR A 32 -7.15 6.20 -4.99
N PRO A 33 -8.48 6.37 -5.15
CA PRO A 33 -9.14 7.64 -4.81
C PRO A 33 -8.93 8.06 -3.36
N ASP A 34 -8.86 7.08 -2.45
CA ASP A 34 -8.69 7.30 -1.01
C ASP A 34 -7.23 7.41 -0.57
N MET A 35 -6.25 7.19 -1.46
CA MET A 35 -4.84 7.24 -1.08
C MET A 35 -4.42 8.61 -0.55
N GLU A 36 -5.12 9.68 -0.94
CA GLU A 36 -4.89 11.02 -0.40
C GLU A 36 -5.13 11.10 1.11
N TYR A 37 -6.09 10.34 1.65
CA TYR A 37 -6.30 10.24 3.10
C TYR A 37 -5.05 9.75 3.81
N PHE A 38 -4.41 8.74 3.22
CA PHE A 38 -3.24 8.13 3.83
C PHE A 38 -2.02 9.03 3.76
N VAL A 39 -1.86 9.77 2.66
CA VAL A 39 -0.78 10.73 2.46
C VAL A 39 -0.94 11.95 3.39
N ALA A 40 -2.16 12.48 3.51
CA ALA A 40 -2.48 13.59 4.42
C ALA A 40 -2.55 13.16 5.89
N MET A 41 -2.65 11.85 6.15
CA MET A 41 -2.85 11.25 7.48
C MET A 41 -4.13 11.73 8.17
N GLU A 42 -5.17 12.00 7.39
CA GLU A 42 -6.47 12.48 7.85
C GLU A 42 -7.54 12.23 6.77
N PRO A 43 -8.85 12.33 7.05
CA PRO A 43 -9.90 12.18 6.04
C PRO A 43 -10.01 13.38 5.06
N PHE A 44 -8.87 13.82 4.53
CA PHE A 44 -8.69 14.90 3.56
C PHE A 44 -9.07 14.50 2.13
N ARG A 45 -9.92 15.27 1.45
CA ARG A 45 -10.34 15.00 0.06
C ARG A 45 -10.08 16.20 -0.84
N SER A 46 -9.53 15.95 -2.01
CA SER A 46 -9.24 16.93 -3.05
C SER A 46 -9.85 16.48 -4.38
N ILE A 47 -9.01 16.15 -5.37
CA ILE A 47 -9.44 15.69 -6.71
C ILE A 47 -9.39 14.16 -6.86
N GLY A 48 -9.07 13.38 -5.81
CA GLY A 48 -8.78 11.94 -5.92
C GLY A 48 -9.87 11.10 -6.59
N HIS A 49 -11.14 11.53 -6.51
CA HIS A 49 -12.29 10.87 -7.14
C HIS A 49 -12.61 11.36 -8.56
N SER A 50 -11.78 12.23 -9.16
CA SER A 50 -11.92 12.65 -10.56
C SER A 50 -10.95 11.90 -11.48
N TRP A 51 -11.22 11.93 -12.79
CA TRP A 51 -10.30 11.36 -13.78
C TRP A 51 -8.93 12.07 -13.78
N GLN A 52 -8.91 13.38 -13.58
CA GLN A 52 -7.67 14.14 -13.43
C GLN A 52 -6.92 13.73 -12.16
N GLY A 53 -7.62 13.52 -11.04
CA GLY A 53 -7.00 13.03 -9.81
C GLY A 53 -6.45 11.62 -9.93
N PHE A 54 -7.11 10.74 -10.69
CA PHE A 54 -6.55 9.43 -11.03
C PHE A 54 -5.17 9.57 -11.69
N LEU A 55 -5.04 10.42 -12.70
CA LEU A 55 -3.76 10.63 -13.40
C LEU A 55 -2.72 11.34 -12.54
N LEU A 56 -3.12 12.41 -11.85
CA LEU A 56 -2.20 13.33 -11.16
C LEU A 56 -1.81 12.88 -9.75
N LEU A 57 -2.69 12.17 -9.05
CA LEU A 57 -2.45 11.67 -7.70
C LEU A 57 -2.38 10.14 -7.69
N GLY A 58 -3.32 9.51 -8.38
CA GLY A 58 -3.55 8.08 -8.22
C GLY A 58 -2.50 7.16 -8.85
N VAL A 59 -2.16 7.43 -10.11
CA VAL A 59 -1.08 6.73 -10.84
C VAL A 59 0.27 6.85 -10.12
N PRO A 60 0.77 8.06 -9.77
CA PRO A 60 2.08 8.17 -9.11
C PRO A 60 2.09 7.49 -7.73
N LEU A 61 1.04 7.66 -6.92
CA LEU A 61 0.94 7.00 -5.61
C LEU A 61 0.88 5.47 -5.72
N SER A 62 0.16 4.95 -6.70
CA SER A 62 0.07 3.50 -6.93
C SER A 62 1.39 2.90 -7.40
N ILE A 63 2.13 3.59 -8.26
CA ILE A 63 3.48 3.15 -8.66
C ILE A 63 4.42 3.16 -7.46
N ALA A 64 4.39 4.23 -6.65
CA ALA A 64 5.17 4.33 -5.42
C ALA A 64 4.83 3.22 -4.42
N ALA A 65 3.54 2.95 -4.19
CA ALA A 65 3.07 1.89 -3.31
C ALA A 65 3.49 0.49 -3.84
N ALA A 66 3.39 0.27 -5.15
CA ALA A 66 3.84 -0.97 -5.77
C ALA A 66 5.35 -1.19 -5.58
N ALA A 67 6.17 -0.14 -5.76
CA ALA A 67 7.61 -0.19 -5.53
C ALA A 67 7.95 -0.44 -4.05
N ALA A 68 7.31 0.30 -3.14
CA ALA A 68 7.49 0.16 -1.70
C ALA A 68 7.14 -1.25 -1.22
N TRP A 69 6.01 -1.78 -1.67
CA TRP A 69 5.61 -3.15 -1.40
C TRP A 69 6.64 -4.15 -1.95
N ARG A 70 6.94 -4.07 -3.25
CA ARG A 70 7.79 -5.04 -3.95
C ARG A 70 9.17 -5.12 -3.35
N PHE A 71 9.82 -3.98 -3.17
CA PHE A 71 11.22 -3.96 -2.81
C PHE A 71 11.38 -3.93 -1.30
N VAL A 72 10.60 -3.16 -0.54
CA VAL A 72 10.85 -2.92 0.88
C VAL A 72 10.01 -3.85 1.76
N LEU A 73 8.69 -3.78 1.65
CA LEU A 73 7.79 -4.42 2.61
C LEU A 73 7.69 -5.93 2.42
N ALA A 74 7.62 -6.42 1.18
CA ALA A 74 7.52 -7.86 0.92
C ALA A 74 8.76 -8.63 1.43
N PRO A 75 10.01 -8.18 1.21
CA PRO A 75 11.18 -8.84 1.81
C PRO A 75 11.29 -8.67 3.33
N LEU A 76 10.67 -7.63 3.89
CA LEU A 76 10.64 -7.39 5.33
C LEU A 76 9.65 -8.33 6.05
N LEU A 77 8.50 -8.62 5.43
CA LEU A 77 7.39 -9.31 6.08
C LEU A 77 7.76 -10.67 6.72
N PRO A 78 8.53 -11.57 6.07
CA PRO A 78 8.97 -12.82 6.70
C PRO A 78 9.86 -12.63 7.94
N ARG A 79 10.54 -11.48 8.04
CA ARG A 79 11.41 -11.15 9.18
C ARG A 79 10.63 -10.57 10.36
N LEU A 80 9.44 -10.02 10.12
CA LEU A 80 8.58 -9.45 11.15
C LEU A 80 7.56 -10.47 11.68
N LEU A 81 7.03 -11.34 10.81
CA LEU A 81 6.01 -12.29 11.23
C LEU A 81 6.54 -13.33 12.22
N PRO A 82 5.74 -13.74 13.22
CA PRO A 82 6.18 -14.69 14.23
C PRO A 82 6.45 -16.07 13.61
N ALA A 83 7.33 -16.84 14.26
CA ALA A 83 7.55 -18.25 13.89
C ALA A 83 6.38 -19.15 14.34
N ALA A 84 5.55 -18.66 15.27
CA ALA A 84 4.30 -19.30 15.66
C ALA A 84 3.45 -19.57 14.42
N LEU A 85 2.86 -20.76 14.36
CA LEU A 85 2.06 -21.23 13.21
C LEU A 85 2.81 -21.18 11.86
N ARG A 86 4.15 -21.05 11.87
CA ARG A 86 4.99 -20.94 10.66
C ARG A 86 4.61 -19.74 9.77
N LEU A 87 4.12 -18.64 10.34
CA LEU A 87 3.68 -17.46 9.56
C LEU A 87 4.82 -16.78 8.81
N ASP A 88 6.00 -16.71 9.41
CA ASP A 88 7.22 -16.26 8.72
C ASP A 88 7.53 -17.08 7.47
N ARG A 89 7.44 -18.42 7.56
CA ARG A 89 7.65 -19.33 6.43
C ARG A 89 6.57 -19.19 5.38
N TYR A 90 5.31 -19.07 5.79
CA TYR A 90 4.20 -18.81 4.86
C TYR A 90 4.47 -17.57 4.01
N ALA A 91 4.84 -16.47 4.66
CA ALA A 91 5.18 -15.24 3.95
C ALA A 91 6.43 -15.40 3.07
N ALA A 92 7.48 -16.08 3.56
CA ALA A 92 8.70 -16.32 2.78
C ALA A 92 8.39 -17.07 1.48
N ASP A 93 7.68 -18.19 1.56
CA ASP A 93 7.35 -19.05 0.42
C ASP A 93 6.46 -18.30 -0.58
N ARG A 94 5.37 -17.66 -0.10
CA ARG A 94 4.42 -16.94 -0.96
C ARG A 94 4.99 -15.70 -1.62
N LEU A 95 6.02 -15.08 -1.03
CA LEU A 95 6.66 -13.89 -1.59
C LEU A 95 7.87 -14.22 -2.45
N ALA A 96 8.50 -15.39 -2.27
CA ALA A 96 9.60 -15.89 -3.11
C ALA A 96 9.15 -16.22 -4.54
N GLU A 97 7.90 -16.66 -4.73
CA GLU A 97 7.33 -17.07 -6.03
C GLU A 97 7.11 -15.90 -7.03
N ARG A 98 7.37 -14.66 -6.64
CA ARG A 98 7.03 -13.48 -7.46
C ARG A 98 8.10 -13.17 -8.52
N ARG A 99 8.00 -13.84 -9.68
CA ARG A 99 8.64 -13.41 -10.94
C ARG A 99 8.15 -12.03 -11.36
N ASP A 100 9.04 -11.25 -11.97
CA ASP A 100 8.89 -9.81 -12.23
C ASP A 100 8.14 -9.53 -13.54
N PRO A 101 6.85 -9.13 -13.52
CA PRO A 101 6.15 -8.79 -14.75
C PRO A 101 6.45 -7.34 -15.13
N LEU A 102 6.58 -6.44 -14.14
CA LEU A 102 6.53 -4.97 -14.29
C LEU A 102 7.69 -4.37 -15.09
N LEU A 103 8.74 -5.14 -15.37
CA LEU A 103 9.90 -4.68 -16.14
C LEU A 103 9.69 -4.76 -17.66
N THR A 104 8.56 -5.27 -18.12
CA THR A 104 8.21 -5.27 -19.55
C THR A 104 7.17 -4.19 -19.86
N PRO A 105 7.28 -3.48 -21.00
CA PRO A 105 6.27 -2.50 -21.41
C PRO A 105 4.86 -3.09 -21.46
N ARG A 106 4.74 -4.34 -21.91
CA ARG A 106 3.46 -5.07 -21.96
C ARG A 106 2.84 -5.20 -20.58
N ALA A 107 3.59 -5.63 -19.58
CA ALA A 107 3.05 -5.78 -18.23
C ALA A 107 2.80 -4.44 -17.53
N ALA A 108 3.59 -3.41 -17.83
CA ALA A 108 3.30 -2.05 -17.38
C ALA A 108 1.96 -1.57 -17.94
N GLY A 109 1.68 -1.82 -19.23
CA GLY A 109 0.38 -1.55 -19.85
C GLY A 109 -0.77 -2.28 -19.14
N TRP A 110 -0.61 -3.58 -18.88
CA TRP A 110 -1.62 -4.34 -18.12
C TRP A 110 -1.79 -3.85 -16.68
N PHE A 111 -0.71 -3.40 -16.04
CA PHE A 111 -0.78 -2.79 -14.71
C PHE A 111 -1.58 -1.49 -14.72
N LEU A 112 -1.30 -0.57 -15.64
CA LEU A 112 -2.02 0.71 -15.75
C LEU A 112 -3.49 0.51 -16.11
N LEU A 113 -3.80 -0.41 -17.04
CA LEU A 113 -5.18 -0.75 -17.37
C LEU A 113 -5.92 -1.33 -16.15
N SER A 114 -5.26 -2.23 -15.42
CA SER A 114 -5.82 -2.82 -14.20
C SER A 114 -6.01 -1.76 -13.10
N LEU A 115 -5.10 -0.79 -13.03
CA LEU A 115 -5.21 0.34 -12.11
C LEU A 115 -6.44 1.19 -12.43
N TYR A 116 -6.67 1.49 -13.71
CA TYR A 116 -7.84 2.24 -14.14
C TYR A 116 -9.14 1.47 -13.90
N ILE A 117 -9.18 0.17 -14.19
CA ILE A 117 -10.34 -0.69 -13.89
C ILE A 117 -10.62 -0.69 -12.38
N GLY A 118 -9.58 -0.82 -11.55
CA GLY A 118 -9.69 -0.71 -10.09
C GLY A 118 -10.29 0.64 -9.68
N PHE A 119 -9.77 1.74 -10.23
CA PHE A 119 -10.28 3.09 -9.98
C PHE A 119 -11.77 3.22 -10.33
N LEU A 120 -12.20 2.72 -11.50
CA LEU A 120 -13.61 2.72 -11.89
C LEU A 120 -14.47 1.89 -10.92
N SER A 121 -13.97 0.74 -10.47
CA SER A 121 -14.69 -0.08 -9.47
C SER A 121 -14.86 0.65 -8.13
N HIS A 122 -13.88 1.46 -7.74
CA HIS A 122 -13.98 2.31 -6.55
C HIS A 122 -15.11 3.32 -6.71
N LEU A 123 -15.09 4.11 -7.79
CA LEU A 123 -16.11 5.12 -8.07
C LEU A 123 -17.51 4.51 -8.19
N LEU A 124 -17.63 3.31 -8.77
CA LEU A 124 -18.89 2.60 -8.86
C LEU A 124 -19.47 2.32 -7.46
N VAL A 125 -18.68 1.71 -6.58
CA VAL A 125 -19.10 1.35 -5.22
C VAL A 125 -19.39 2.61 -4.39
N ASP A 126 -18.57 3.64 -4.53
CA ASP A 126 -18.79 4.91 -3.84
C ASP A 126 -20.04 5.63 -4.33
N GLY A 127 -20.31 5.57 -5.63
CA GLY A 127 -21.52 6.10 -6.25
C GLY A 127 -22.80 5.42 -5.79
N MET A 128 -22.70 4.19 -5.29
CA MET A 128 -23.82 3.44 -4.68
C MET A 128 -23.95 3.64 -3.18
N THR A 129 -22.92 4.18 -2.53
CA THR A 129 -22.84 4.17 -1.06
C THR A 129 -22.68 5.55 -0.43
N HIS A 130 -22.52 6.63 -1.19
CA HIS A 130 -22.40 7.98 -0.63
C HIS A 130 -23.61 8.87 -0.94
N THR A 131 -23.88 9.85 -0.08
CA THR A 131 -25.05 10.76 -0.17
C THR A 131 -25.24 11.39 -1.54
N HIS A 132 -24.15 11.77 -2.20
CA HIS A 132 -24.16 12.39 -3.52
C HIS A 132 -23.69 11.44 -4.63
N GLY A 133 -23.70 10.13 -4.36
CA GLY A 133 -23.35 9.11 -5.34
C GLY A 133 -24.41 8.97 -6.42
N TRP A 134 -23.99 8.68 -7.66
CA TRP A 134 -24.89 8.62 -8.82
C TRP A 134 -26.11 7.72 -8.61
N PHE A 135 -25.93 6.54 -8.01
CA PHE A 135 -27.01 5.57 -7.79
C PHE A 135 -27.89 5.97 -6.60
N VAL A 136 -27.29 6.59 -5.58
CA VAL A 136 -28.02 7.16 -4.43
C VAL A 136 -28.94 8.28 -4.90
N LEU A 137 -28.48 9.13 -5.83
CA LEU A 137 -29.31 10.18 -6.41
C LEU A 137 -30.36 9.62 -7.38
N TRP A 138 -30.00 8.60 -8.17
CA TRP A 138 -30.94 7.96 -9.11
C TRP A 138 -32.10 7.26 -8.39
N GLN A 139 -31.82 6.59 -7.27
CA GLN A 139 -32.81 5.89 -6.44
C GLN A 139 -33.01 6.64 -5.10
N SER A 140 -33.17 7.96 -5.16
CA SER A 140 -33.15 8.84 -3.98
C SER A 140 -34.09 8.41 -2.87
N ASP A 141 -35.36 8.14 -3.19
CA ASP A 141 -36.38 7.78 -2.19
C ASP A 141 -36.00 6.50 -1.45
N LEU A 142 -35.58 5.47 -2.18
CA LEU A 142 -35.15 4.19 -1.62
C LEU A 142 -33.85 4.34 -0.81
N MET A 143 -32.88 5.07 -1.34
CA MET A 143 -31.54 5.14 -0.74
C MET A 143 -31.49 6.04 0.50
N HIS A 144 -32.36 7.04 0.58
CA HIS A 144 -32.53 7.90 1.76
C HIS A 144 -33.58 7.39 2.74
N ALA A 145 -34.35 6.35 2.40
CA ALA A 145 -35.25 5.67 3.33
C ALA A 145 -34.48 5.23 4.58
N ARG A 146 -35.00 5.61 5.75
CA ARG A 146 -34.34 5.37 7.02
C ARG A 146 -34.82 4.06 7.63
N HIS A 147 -33.86 3.20 7.94
CA HIS A 147 -34.07 1.93 8.62
C HIS A 147 -33.20 1.89 9.87
N ALA A 148 -33.82 1.66 11.03
CA ALA A 148 -33.14 1.69 12.34
C ALA A 148 -32.29 2.97 12.54
N GLY A 149 -32.82 4.13 12.16
CA GLY A 149 -32.20 5.44 12.35
C GLY A 149 -31.21 5.88 11.25
N LEU A 150 -30.78 4.98 10.36
CA LEU A 150 -29.81 5.26 9.30
C LEU A 150 -30.41 5.12 7.88
N PRO A 151 -29.99 5.95 6.92
CA PRO A 151 -30.40 5.79 5.53
C PRO A 151 -29.80 4.52 4.91
N LEU A 152 -30.49 3.92 3.95
CA LEU A 152 -30.09 2.67 3.31
C LEU A 152 -28.68 2.72 2.68
N TYR A 153 -28.29 3.83 2.04
CA TYR A 153 -26.94 3.95 1.47
C TYR A 153 -25.83 3.76 2.53
N ARG A 154 -26.10 4.11 3.79
CA ARG A 154 -25.15 3.96 4.91
C ARG A 154 -25.10 2.53 5.42
N TRP A 155 -26.22 1.81 5.38
CA TRP A 155 -26.20 0.36 5.60
C TRP A 155 -25.36 -0.35 4.54
N LEU A 156 -25.48 0.05 3.27
CA LEU A 156 -24.63 -0.47 2.19
C LEU A 156 -23.15 -0.13 2.41
N GLN A 157 -22.82 1.08 2.90
CA GLN A 157 -21.45 1.41 3.29
C GLN A 157 -20.86 0.40 4.28
N TYR A 158 -21.59 0.08 5.35
CA TYR A 158 -21.12 -0.84 6.39
C TYR A 158 -21.07 -2.27 5.89
N LEU A 159 -22.11 -2.71 5.16
CA LEU A 159 -22.17 -4.05 4.60
C LEU A 159 -21.02 -4.31 3.63
N PHE A 160 -20.78 -3.42 2.67
CA PHE A 160 -19.70 -3.59 1.70
C PHE A 160 -18.32 -3.51 2.35
N SER A 161 -18.16 -2.63 3.35
CA SER A 161 -16.93 -2.58 4.17
C SER A 161 -16.67 -3.92 4.85
N LEU A 162 -17.68 -4.48 5.51
CA LEU A 162 -17.57 -5.75 6.23
C LEU A 162 -17.31 -6.91 5.27
N LEU A 163 -18.08 -7.00 4.18
CA LEU A 163 -17.94 -8.07 3.19
C LEU A 163 -16.55 -8.05 2.53
N GLY A 164 -16.03 -6.86 2.19
CA GLY A 164 -14.69 -6.76 1.59
C GLY A 164 -13.59 -7.24 2.53
N LEU A 165 -13.68 -6.87 3.82
CA LEU A 165 -12.73 -7.29 4.83
C LEU A 165 -12.81 -8.81 5.06
N LEU A 166 -14.02 -9.34 5.26
CA LEU A 166 -14.23 -10.77 5.49
C LEU A 166 -13.80 -11.60 4.29
N ALA A 167 -14.13 -11.19 3.06
CA ALA A 167 -13.72 -11.90 1.85
C ALA A 167 -12.19 -11.97 1.73
N GLY A 168 -11.49 -10.85 1.99
CA GLY A 168 -10.03 -10.82 2.03
C GLY A 168 -9.44 -11.73 3.11
N ALA A 169 -9.98 -11.68 4.33
CA ALA A 169 -9.55 -12.50 5.46
C ALA A 169 -9.79 -14.00 5.19
N CYS A 170 -10.97 -14.38 4.69
CA CYS A 170 -11.30 -15.75 4.32
C CYS A 170 -10.41 -16.27 3.20
N TRP A 171 -10.12 -15.45 2.19
CA TRP A 171 -9.20 -15.82 1.10
C TRP A 171 -7.79 -16.09 1.64
N LEU A 172 -7.27 -15.21 2.50
CA LEU A 172 -5.95 -15.36 3.11
C LEU A 172 -5.89 -16.60 4.02
N ALA A 173 -6.92 -16.83 4.84
CA ALA A 173 -7.02 -18.00 5.71
C ALA A 173 -7.08 -19.31 4.91
N ALA A 174 -7.86 -19.33 3.82
CA ALA A 174 -7.96 -20.48 2.93
C ALA A 174 -6.62 -20.74 2.21
N ASP A 175 -5.93 -19.68 1.77
CA ASP A 175 -4.61 -19.80 1.16
C ASP A 175 -3.55 -20.32 2.12
N TYR A 176 -3.51 -19.77 3.34
CA TYR A 176 -2.66 -20.25 4.41
C TYR A 176 -2.95 -21.72 4.74
N ALA A 177 -4.22 -22.13 4.83
CA ALA A 177 -4.59 -23.52 5.09
C ALA A 177 -4.15 -24.48 3.96
N ARG A 178 -4.29 -24.07 2.69
CA ARG A 178 -3.79 -24.85 1.54
C ARG A 178 -2.27 -24.98 1.58
N TRP A 179 -1.55 -23.88 1.79
CA TRP A 179 -0.10 -23.89 1.93
C TRP A 179 0.32 -24.77 3.11
N ARG A 180 -0.32 -24.64 4.27
CA ARG A 180 0.04 -25.41 5.47
C ARG A 180 -0.12 -26.91 5.25
N ARG A 181 -1.16 -27.34 4.53
CA ARG A 181 -1.35 -28.75 4.15
C ARG A 181 -0.25 -29.25 3.22
N ALA A 182 0.09 -28.48 2.18
CA ALA A 182 1.16 -28.85 1.24
C ALA A 182 2.55 -28.88 1.88
N SER A 183 2.80 -27.95 2.82
CA SER A 183 4.12 -27.74 3.43
C SER A 183 4.37 -28.57 4.70
N ARG A 184 3.52 -29.56 5.02
CA ARG A 184 3.69 -30.44 6.21
C ARG A 184 4.94 -31.32 6.13
N SER A 185 5.35 -31.72 4.94
CA SER A 185 6.47 -32.67 4.73
C SER A 185 7.74 -32.01 4.19
N ALA A 186 7.72 -30.71 3.89
CA ALA A 186 8.84 -29.99 3.30
C ALA A 186 9.85 -29.53 4.36
N ARG A 187 11.15 -29.75 4.10
CA ARG A 187 12.24 -29.16 4.91
C ARG A 187 12.25 -27.63 4.77
N PRO A 188 12.60 -26.90 5.82
CA PRO A 188 12.65 -25.44 5.76
C PRO A 188 13.72 -24.97 4.76
N ALA A 189 13.29 -24.20 3.76
CA ALA A 189 14.17 -23.61 2.75
C ALA A 189 14.93 -22.37 3.24
N HIS A 190 14.45 -21.73 4.31
CA HIS A 190 15.02 -20.50 4.86
C HIS A 190 15.36 -20.64 6.35
N PRO A 191 16.50 -20.09 6.79
CA PRO A 191 16.88 -20.09 8.20
C PRO A 191 15.88 -19.30 9.04
N ALA A 192 15.54 -19.83 10.22
CA ALA A 192 14.66 -19.15 11.15
C ALA A 192 15.32 -17.86 11.67
N VAL A 193 14.59 -16.75 11.60
CA VAL A 193 15.00 -15.49 12.23
C VAL A 193 14.72 -15.58 13.73
N ARG A 194 15.70 -15.20 14.56
CA ARG A 194 15.58 -15.23 16.02
C ARG A 194 14.42 -14.34 16.49
N PRO A 195 13.59 -14.78 17.47
CA PRO A 195 12.45 -13.99 17.96
C PRO A 195 12.80 -12.55 18.38
N LEU A 196 13.94 -12.35 19.05
CA LEU A 196 14.42 -11.02 19.46
C LEU A 196 14.66 -10.07 18.27
N ALA A 197 15.14 -10.58 17.14
CA ALA A 197 15.33 -9.77 15.94
C ALA A 197 13.98 -9.36 15.32
N LYS A 198 12.95 -10.21 15.46
CA LYS A 198 11.58 -9.89 15.02
C LYS A 198 10.96 -8.81 15.89
N LEU A 199 11.13 -8.92 17.22
CA LEU A 199 10.69 -7.89 18.16
C LEU A 199 11.40 -6.56 17.88
N GLY A 200 12.72 -6.57 17.69
CA GLY A 200 13.50 -5.38 17.31
C GLY A 200 13.01 -4.73 16.01
N GLY A 201 12.53 -5.53 15.05
CA GLY A 201 11.92 -5.01 13.83
C GLY A 201 10.57 -4.32 14.07
N TRP A 202 9.71 -4.91 14.90
CA TRP A 202 8.43 -4.31 15.28
C TRP A 202 8.59 -3.07 16.17
N THR A 203 9.54 -3.07 17.10
CA THR A 203 9.82 -1.88 17.93
C THR A 203 10.34 -0.75 17.07
N LEU A 204 11.20 -1.03 16.08
CA LEU A 204 11.66 -0.02 15.14
C LEU A 204 10.52 0.54 14.28
N ALA A 205 9.66 -0.33 13.72
CA ALA A 205 8.51 0.10 12.95
C ALA A 205 7.53 0.93 13.79
N GLY A 206 7.25 0.51 15.02
CA GLY A 206 6.42 1.22 15.98
C GLY A 206 7.01 2.57 16.36
N ALA A 207 8.33 2.65 16.62
CA ALA A 207 9.01 3.90 16.92
C ALA A 207 8.95 4.87 15.73
N CYS A 208 9.25 4.41 14.51
CA CYS A 208 9.12 5.23 13.30
C CYS A 208 7.68 5.70 13.08
N GLY A 209 6.68 4.85 13.31
CA GLY A 209 5.28 5.21 13.20
C GLY A 209 4.84 6.23 14.25
N LEU A 210 5.25 6.07 15.51
CA LEU A 210 4.95 7.00 16.60
C LEU A 210 5.54 8.39 16.36
N LEU A 211 6.73 8.47 15.77
CA LEU A 211 7.36 9.75 15.38
C LEU A 211 6.53 10.54 14.35
N LEU A 212 5.67 9.87 13.58
CA LEU A 212 4.74 10.52 12.63
C LEU A 212 3.37 10.77 13.28
N PHE A 213 2.89 9.78 14.04
CA PHE A 213 1.57 9.79 14.64
C PHE A 213 1.42 10.88 15.70
N ALA A 214 2.37 10.96 16.64
CA ALA A 214 2.25 11.87 17.78
C ALA A 214 2.23 13.36 17.36
N PRO A 215 3.14 13.85 16.49
CA PRO A 215 3.05 15.22 16.00
C PRO A 215 1.79 15.50 15.18
N LYS A 216 1.31 14.53 14.38
CA LYS A 216 0.06 14.71 13.61
C LYS A 216 -1.10 15.00 14.55
N LEU A 217 -1.27 14.21 15.62
CA LEU A 217 -2.36 14.39 16.58
C LEU A 217 -2.19 15.60 17.51
N LEU A 218 -0.97 15.86 18.00
CA LEU A 218 -0.71 16.99 18.91
C LEU A 218 -0.91 18.36 18.24
N LEU A 219 -0.71 18.43 16.92
CA LEU A 219 -0.82 19.65 16.14
C LEU A 219 -2.13 19.74 15.34
N ASP A 220 -3.04 18.78 15.49
CA ASP A 220 -4.32 18.82 14.78
C ASP A 220 -5.35 19.65 15.55
N PRO A 221 -6.10 20.55 14.90
CA PRO A 221 -7.14 21.33 15.57
C PRO A 221 -8.36 20.50 15.97
N SER A 222 -8.52 19.27 15.46
CA SER A 222 -9.70 18.42 15.73
C SER A 222 -9.30 17.02 16.23
N PRO A 223 -8.61 16.92 17.38
CA PRO A 223 -8.15 15.64 17.90
C PRO A 223 -9.31 14.72 18.31
N ASP A 224 -10.53 15.22 18.52
CA ASP A 224 -11.67 14.37 18.92
C ASP A 224 -12.28 13.56 17.77
N ASN A 225 -11.82 13.75 16.52
CA ASN A 225 -12.36 13.05 15.36
C ASN A 225 -11.83 11.59 15.29
N PRO A 226 -12.67 10.56 15.53
CA PRO A 226 -12.20 9.18 15.54
C PRO A 226 -11.71 8.68 14.17
N VAL A 227 -12.20 9.27 13.07
CA VAL A 227 -11.75 8.93 11.72
C VAL A 227 -10.32 9.44 11.49
N LEU A 228 -9.98 10.61 12.02
CA LEU A 228 -8.60 11.12 12.02
C LEU A 228 -7.66 10.13 12.71
N TRP A 229 -8.01 9.66 13.90
CA TRP A 229 -7.20 8.66 14.63
C TRP A 229 -6.99 7.40 13.82
N LEU A 230 -8.06 6.86 13.22
CA LEU A 230 -7.98 5.66 12.40
C LEU A 230 -7.04 5.85 11.21
N VAL A 231 -7.23 6.91 10.41
CA VAL A 231 -6.43 7.18 9.22
C VAL A 231 -4.97 7.46 9.60
N ALA A 232 -4.73 8.33 10.59
CA ALA A 232 -3.40 8.66 11.05
C ALA A 232 -2.65 7.43 11.59
N ALA A 233 -3.34 6.56 12.35
CA ALA A 233 -2.73 5.33 12.87
C ALA A 233 -2.37 4.35 11.74
N CYS A 234 -3.28 4.15 10.77
CA CYS A 234 -3.01 3.31 9.61
C CYS A 234 -1.85 3.85 8.76
N SER A 235 -1.82 5.15 8.47
CA SER A 235 -0.74 5.78 7.72
C SER A 235 0.60 5.66 8.45
N SER A 236 0.63 5.99 9.74
CA SER A 236 1.84 5.89 10.57
C SER A 236 2.37 4.47 10.63
N LEU A 237 1.50 3.46 10.70
CA LEU A 237 1.93 2.06 10.65
C LEU A 237 2.55 1.72 9.30
N LEU A 238 1.92 2.09 8.19
CA LEU A 238 2.42 1.81 6.84
C LEU A 238 3.77 2.49 6.58
N PHE A 239 3.88 3.77 6.92
CA PHE A 239 5.10 4.54 6.78
C PHE A 239 6.20 4.09 7.76
N GLY A 240 5.83 3.74 9.00
CA GLY A 240 6.74 3.18 9.99
C GLY A 240 7.34 1.84 9.55
N LEU A 241 6.51 0.95 8.99
CA LEU A 241 6.96 -0.32 8.41
C LEU A 241 7.90 -0.10 7.21
N PHE A 242 7.60 0.88 6.36
CA PHE A 242 8.47 1.24 5.24
C PHE A 242 9.83 1.76 5.72
N ALA A 243 9.84 2.72 6.66
CA ALA A 243 11.05 3.28 7.24
C ALA A 243 11.90 2.19 7.93
N ALA A 244 11.29 1.37 8.79
CA ALA A 244 11.97 0.24 9.42
C ALA A 244 12.52 -0.74 8.38
N GLY A 245 11.78 -1.01 7.31
CA GLY A 245 12.24 -1.82 6.19
C GLY A 245 13.51 -1.27 5.54
N LEU A 246 13.58 0.04 5.31
CA LEU A 246 14.79 0.70 4.79
C LEU A 246 15.96 0.60 5.78
N LEU A 247 15.72 0.82 7.07
CA LEU A 247 16.74 0.75 8.12
C LEU A 247 17.31 -0.66 8.30
N LEU A 248 16.47 -1.69 8.20
CA LEU A 248 16.84 -3.10 8.38
C LEU A 248 17.49 -3.74 7.15
N ARG A 249 17.46 -3.08 5.99
CA ARG A 249 18.18 -3.55 4.79
C ARG A 249 19.70 -3.48 4.98
N PRO A 250 20.50 -4.45 4.50
CA PRO A 250 21.95 -4.30 4.50
C PRO A 250 22.39 -3.20 3.52
N GLY A 251 23.24 -2.27 3.95
CA GLY A 251 23.69 -1.12 3.15
C GLY A 251 24.24 0.04 3.98
N ARG A 252 24.66 1.13 3.31
CA ARG A 252 25.26 2.31 3.94
C ARG A 252 24.25 3.05 4.84
N ILE A 253 24.59 3.23 6.12
CA ILE A 253 23.78 3.88 7.16
C ILE A 253 23.26 5.26 6.76
N LEU A 254 24.05 6.04 6.01
CA LEU A 254 23.64 7.38 5.57
C LEU A 254 22.38 7.38 4.67
N ARG A 255 22.22 6.39 3.79
CA ARG A 255 21.01 6.25 2.97
C ARG A 255 19.80 5.82 3.79
N LYS A 256 20.04 5.10 4.88
CA LYS A 256 19.01 4.64 5.80
C LYS A 256 18.48 5.80 6.65
N LEU A 257 19.41 6.61 7.19
CA LEU A 257 19.09 7.84 7.91
C LEU A 257 18.38 8.86 6.99
N ALA A 258 18.84 9.01 5.74
CA ALA A 258 18.17 9.86 4.76
C ALA A 258 16.74 9.36 4.43
N GLY A 259 16.54 8.05 4.26
CA GLY A 259 15.22 7.47 4.02
C GLY A 259 14.27 7.55 5.22
N ALA A 260 14.80 7.45 6.44
CA ALA A 260 14.03 7.61 7.67
C ALA A 260 13.70 9.07 7.98
N ALA A 261 14.60 10.01 7.67
CA ALA A 261 14.39 11.45 7.82
C ALA A 261 13.38 12.00 6.79
N LEU A 262 13.25 11.36 5.63
CA LEU A 262 12.37 11.82 4.55
C LEU A 262 10.88 11.74 4.91
N VAL A 263 10.49 10.78 5.76
CA VAL A 263 9.09 10.60 6.16
C VAL A 263 8.56 11.74 7.03
N PRO A 264 9.25 12.17 8.12
CA PRO A 264 8.85 13.37 8.86
C PRO A 264 9.06 14.66 8.05
N LEU A 265 10.06 14.72 7.16
CA LEU A 265 10.27 15.89 6.29
C LEU A 265 9.09 16.11 5.30
N LEU A 266 8.56 15.02 4.74
CA LEU A 266 7.42 15.09 3.83
C LEU A 266 6.12 15.32 4.60
N ALA A 267 5.94 14.76 5.80
CA ALA A 267 4.79 15.07 6.66
C ALA A 267 4.81 16.54 7.14
N ALA A 268 5.99 17.09 7.45
CA ALA A 268 6.18 18.47 7.86
C ALA A 268 6.04 19.47 6.68
N GLY A 269 6.50 19.12 5.48
CA GLY A 269 6.48 20.01 4.31
C GLY A 269 5.07 20.39 3.84
N TYR A 270 4.14 19.43 3.84
CA TYR A 270 2.74 19.73 3.48
C TYR A 270 2.02 20.52 4.58
N LYS A 271 2.14 20.10 5.86
CA LYS A 271 1.53 20.81 6.98
C LYS A 271 2.08 22.23 7.15
N ALA A 272 3.39 22.44 7.00
CA ALA A 272 3.97 23.78 7.06
C ALA A 272 3.45 24.68 5.93
N ALA A 273 3.31 24.15 4.71
CA ALA A 273 2.77 24.89 3.58
C ALA A 273 1.25 25.14 3.70
N ALA A 274 0.49 24.28 4.39
CA ALA A 274 -0.95 24.44 4.64
C ALA A 274 -1.24 25.37 5.83
N MET A 275 -0.52 25.20 6.95
CA MET A 275 -0.61 26.07 8.14
C MET A 275 -0.15 27.50 7.86
N ALA A 276 0.80 27.70 6.93
CA ALA A 276 1.20 29.02 6.47
C ALA A 276 0.13 29.71 5.59
N ARG A 277 -0.90 28.98 5.12
CA ARG A 277 -1.89 29.48 4.17
C ARG A 277 -3.30 29.62 4.74
N ASP A 278 -3.73 28.80 5.70
CA ASP A 278 -4.98 29.09 6.43
C ASP A 278 -5.15 28.25 7.71
N ILE A 279 -5.59 28.91 8.77
CA ILE A 279 -6.07 28.27 10.00
C ILE A 279 -7.53 27.85 9.75
N GLY A 280 -7.74 26.60 9.32
CA GLY A 280 -9.02 25.89 9.53
C GLY A 280 -10.07 25.87 8.41
N GLY A 281 -9.72 26.22 7.16
CA GLY A 281 -10.65 26.13 6.01
C GLY A 281 -10.43 24.92 5.08
N PRO A 282 -11.42 24.52 4.25
CA PRO A 282 -11.22 23.56 3.17
C PRO A 282 -10.17 24.10 2.16
N MET A 283 -9.40 23.20 1.55
CA MET A 283 -8.29 23.55 0.67
C MET A 283 -8.74 24.54 -0.42
N ALA A 284 -8.12 25.73 -0.45
CA ALA A 284 -8.39 26.70 -1.50
C ALA A 284 -7.93 26.14 -2.85
N ALA A 285 -8.62 26.51 -3.94
CA ALA A 285 -8.26 26.05 -5.29
C ALA A 285 -6.80 26.41 -5.67
N SER A 286 -6.25 27.46 -5.07
CA SER A 286 -4.84 27.88 -5.19
C SER A 286 -3.82 26.86 -4.67
N ASP A 287 -4.25 25.93 -3.80
CA ASP A 287 -3.35 25.01 -3.12
C ASP A 287 -3.23 23.66 -3.84
N LEU A 288 -4.13 23.39 -4.78
CA LEU A 288 -4.18 22.14 -5.53
C LEU A 288 -2.87 21.84 -6.31
N PRO A 289 -2.25 22.80 -7.04
CA PRO A 289 -0.98 22.53 -7.71
C PRO A 289 0.15 22.16 -6.74
N LEU A 290 0.17 22.78 -5.55
CA LEU A 290 1.17 22.49 -4.52
C LEU A 290 0.92 21.11 -3.88
N TRP A 291 -0.33 20.73 -3.68
CA TRP A 291 -0.69 19.37 -3.27
C TRP A 291 -0.26 18.30 -4.28
N ILE A 292 -0.55 18.53 -5.57
CA ILE A 292 -0.11 17.63 -6.64
C ILE A 292 1.42 17.53 -6.64
N GLY A 293 2.13 18.67 -6.62
CA GLY A 293 3.60 18.69 -6.58
C GLY A 293 4.17 17.90 -5.40
N TYR A 294 3.57 18.06 -4.21
CA TYR A 294 3.93 17.28 -3.03
C TYR A 294 3.74 15.77 -3.23
N VAL A 295 2.59 15.34 -3.74
CA VAL A 295 2.29 13.92 -4.02
C VAL A 295 3.28 13.31 -5.01
N TRP A 296 3.70 14.06 -6.03
CA TRP A 296 4.72 13.63 -6.99
C TRP A 296 6.09 13.50 -6.34
N LEU A 297 6.54 14.50 -5.58
CA LEU A 297 7.81 14.45 -4.86
C LEU A 297 7.87 13.28 -3.90
N LEU A 298 6.80 13.05 -3.13
CA LEU A 298 6.63 11.90 -2.25
C LEU A 298 6.72 10.59 -3.04
N SER A 299 5.97 10.47 -4.14
CA SER A 299 5.96 9.26 -4.96
C SER A 299 7.34 8.93 -5.53
N ILE A 300 8.04 9.94 -6.08
CA ILE A 300 9.41 9.80 -6.60
C ILE A 300 10.37 9.36 -5.50
N ALA A 301 10.28 9.98 -4.32
CA ALA A 301 11.07 9.61 -3.15
C ALA A 301 10.86 8.14 -2.76
N PHE A 302 9.61 7.67 -2.67
CA PHE A 302 9.29 6.28 -2.35
C PHE A 302 9.87 5.31 -3.38
N VAL A 303 9.75 5.61 -4.68
CA VAL A 303 10.31 4.79 -5.75
C VAL A 303 11.84 4.74 -5.66
N ALA A 304 12.49 5.91 -5.54
CA ALA A 304 13.94 6.02 -5.49
C ALA A 304 14.54 5.27 -4.29
N LEU A 305 13.98 5.45 -3.09
CA LEU A 305 14.41 4.74 -1.88
C LEU A 305 14.16 3.23 -1.97
N SER A 306 13.08 2.82 -2.63
CA SER A 306 12.74 1.40 -2.80
C SER A 306 13.71 0.69 -3.74
N ALA A 307 14.08 1.35 -4.84
CA ALA A 307 14.85 0.80 -5.96
C ALA A 307 16.36 0.68 -5.71
N VAL A 308 16.91 1.26 -4.62
CA VAL A 308 18.34 1.14 -4.30
C VAL A 308 18.72 -0.34 -4.07
N PRO A 309 19.59 -0.95 -4.91
CA PRO A 309 19.96 -2.34 -4.73
C PRO A 309 20.70 -2.53 -3.41
N SER A 310 20.28 -3.51 -2.61
CA SER A 310 21.11 -4.02 -1.53
C SER A 310 22.36 -4.63 -2.14
N GLY A 311 23.55 -4.12 -1.82
CA GLY A 311 24.83 -4.40 -2.51
C GLY A 311 25.21 -5.89 -2.70
N ARG A 312 24.50 -6.84 -2.10
CA ARG A 312 24.64 -8.28 -2.37
C ARG A 312 24.05 -8.73 -3.72
N ALA A 313 23.04 -8.05 -4.26
CA ALA A 313 22.44 -8.42 -5.56
C ALA A 313 23.39 -8.12 -6.74
N ALA A 314 24.18 -7.05 -6.65
CA ALA A 314 25.20 -6.71 -7.66
C ALA A 314 26.33 -7.76 -7.70
N ALA A 315 26.71 -8.32 -6.55
CA ALA A 315 27.75 -9.36 -6.47
C ALA A 315 27.28 -10.73 -7.00
N ALA A 316 26.00 -11.09 -6.78
CA ALA A 316 25.45 -12.35 -7.28
C ALA A 316 25.30 -12.38 -8.82
N GLY A 317 24.98 -11.23 -9.43
CA GLY A 317 24.93 -11.11 -10.90
C GLY A 317 26.30 -11.22 -11.57
N ALA A 318 27.34 -10.66 -10.95
CA ALA A 318 28.71 -10.75 -11.46
C ALA A 318 29.33 -12.15 -11.29
N GLY A 319 29.03 -12.86 -10.19
CA GLY A 319 29.53 -14.21 -9.94
C GLY A 319 28.89 -15.29 -10.83
N GLY A 320 27.62 -15.12 -11.20
CA GLY A 320 26.91 -16.04 -12.12
C GLY A 320 27.37 -15.93 -13.58
N ALA A 321 27.78 -14.74 -14.01
CA ALA A 321 28.35 -14.52 -15.34
C ALA A 321 29.75 -15.16 -15.49
N ARG A 322 30.59 -15.07 -14.45
CA ARG A 322 31.95 -15.63 -14.46
C ARG A 322 31.97 -17.17 -14.45
N ARG A 323 31.03 -17.82 -13.75
CA ARG A 323 30.90 -19.29 -13.75
C ARG A 323 30.40 -19.89 -15.07
N ARG A 324 29.72 -19.09 -15.92
CA ARG A 324 29.27 -19.55 -17.26
C ARG A 324 30.34 -19.44 -18.34
N SER A 325 31.38 -18.63 -18.16
CA SER A 325 32.50 -18.58 -19.10
C SER A 325 33.51 -19.71 -18.88
N GLU A 326 33.66 -20.21 -17.66
CA GLU A 326 34.62 -21.28 -17.34
C GLU A 326 34.10 -22.70 -17.64
N SER A 327 32.78 -22.90 -17.76
CA SER A 327 32.21 -24.25 -18.04
C SER A 327 32.06 -24.58 -19.54
N ARG A 328 32.51 -23.70 -20.45
CA ARG A 328 32.43 -23.90 -21.91
C ARG A 328 33.75 -24.27 -22.57
N SER A 329 34.84 -24.42 -21.80
CA SER A 329 36.12 -24.93 -22.28
C SER A 329 36.40 -26.31 -21.68
N GLY A 330 35.69 -27.33 -22.17
CA GLY A 330 36.06 -28.74 -22.00
C GLY A 330 36.59 -29.28 -23.33
N PRO A 331 37.63 -30.13 -23.35
CA PRO A 331 38.33 -30.50 -24.57
C PRO A 331 37.46 -31.37 -25.46
N ALA A 332 37.46 -31.06 -26.75
CA ALA A 332 36.94 -31.93 -27.79
C ALA A 332 37.93 -33.09 -27.98
N VAL A 333 37.44 -34.31 -27.80
CA VAL A 333 37.98 -35.57 -28.37
C VAL A 333 36.79 -36.36 -28.86
#